data_AF-A0A8T5TN83-F1
#
_entry.id   AF-A0A8T5TN83-F1
#
_cell.length_a   1.000
_cell.length_b   1.000
_cell.length_c   1.000
_cell.angle_alpha   90.00
_cell.angle_beta   90.00
_cell.angle_gamma   90.00
#
_symmetry.space_group_name_H-M   'P 1'
#
loop_
_entity.id
_entity.type
_entity.pdbx_description
1 polymer ?
#
loop_
_entity_poly.entity_id
_entity_poly.type
_entity_poly.pdbx_seq_one_letter_code
_entity_poly.pdbx_strand_id
1 'polypeptide(L)'
;PVPGAIETVELLREKGIKLLFFTNTDSKTPKNVYKSLIEYGFKVKVEEVFTPIIALKEFLSDKADAKLYLVTTEEVKEEFQEFYHIRGTEVPDYVIVGDFRDKWDVNRLNNAFRYVIKHKAILLGTQGNKYYLDVNGEPVIDTGSFVHMIANAANVKPMIFGKPSKEYFLQALKKLNIPSEDTIVVGDDIETDILGAQNANLRGILVKTGKGQFFNPSKESIIPYKVLDSFSSLTELI
;
A
#
# COMPACT_ATOMS: atom_id res chain seq x y z
N PRO A 1 -6.59 7.88 16.78
CA PRO A 1 -5.12 7.75 16.56
C PRO A 1 -4.47 6.96 17.69
N VAL A 2 -3.33 6.32 17.44
CA VAL A 2 -2.51 5.73 18.51
C VAL A 2 -2.11 6.85 19.49
N PRO A 3 -2.20 6.66 20.83
CA PRO A 3 -1.81 7.68 21.80
C PRO A 3 -0.38 8.21 21.59
N GLY A 4 -0.22 9.53 21.59
CA GLY A 4 1.07 10.21 21.42
C GLY A 4 1.55 10.33 19.97
N ALA A 5 0.81 9.82 18.98
CA ALA A 5 1.26 9.81 17.59
C ALA A 5 1.31 11.21 16.96
N ILE A 6 0.36 12.08 17.29
CA ILE A 6 0.29 13.45 16.74
C ILE A 6 1.47 14.26 17.26
N GLU A 7 1.69 14.23 18.57
CA GLU A 7 2.77 14.93 19.26
C GLU A 7 4.14 14.47 18.75
N THR A 8 4.28 13.17 18.48
CA THR A 8 5.53 12.60 17.92
C THR A 8 5.77 13.08 16.49
N VAL A 9 4.73 13.15 15.65
CA VAL A 9 4.84 13.72 14.29
C VAL A 9 5.25 15.19 14.36
N GLU A 10 4.66 15.97 15.27
CA GLU A 10 5.02 17.37 15.46
C GLU A 10 6.47 17.54 15.92
N LEU A 11 6.93 16.75 16.91
CA LEU A 11 8.32 16.75 17.36
C LEU A 11 9.31 16.42 16.23
N LEU A 12 9.01 15.39 15.42
CA LEU A 12 9.84 15.02 14.27
C LEU A 12 9.97 16.20 13.29
N ARG A 13 8.88 16.94 13.06
CA ARG A 13 8.92 18.15 12.21
C ARG A 13 9.74 19.27 12.84
N GLU A 14 9.61 19.51 14.14
CA GLU A 14 10.41 20.51 14.86
C GLU A 14 11.91 20.22 14.78
N LYS A 15 12.29 18.93 14.74
CA LYS A 15 13.65 18.46 14.50
C LYS A 15 14.10 18.55 13.03
N GLY A 16 13.23 19.00 12.13
CA GLY A 16 13.54 19.11 10.70
C GLY A 16 13.50 17.78 9.93
N ILE A 17 12.92 16.73 10.51
CA ILE A 17 12.80 15.42 9.86
C ILE A 17 11.64 15.47 8.85
N LYS A 18 11.96 15.09 7.60
CA LYS A 18 10.96 14.95 6.54
C LYS A 18 10.14 13.67 6.76
N LEU A 19 8.83 13.75 6.53
CA LEU A 19 7.89 12.67 6.79
C LEU A 19 7.16 12.26 5.50
N LEU A 20 6.90 10.97 5.36
CA LEU A 20 6.02 10.41 4.35
C LEU A 20 5.09 9.38 5.00
N PHE A 21 3.79 9.63 4.93
CA PHE A 21 2.73 8.70 5.31
C PHE A 21 2.57 7.67 4.19
N PHE A 22 3.17 6.50 4.42
CA PHE A 22 3.33 5.45 3.43
C PHE A 22 2.44 4.24 3.78
N THR A 23 1.36 4.06 3.01
CA THR A 23 0.30 3.10 3.32
C THR A 23 0.05 2.10 2.18
N ASN A 24 -0.58 0.97 2.48
CA ASN A 24 -1.20 0.07 1.50
C ASN A 24 -2.69 0.35 1.27
N THR A 25 -3.24 1.42 1.86
CA THR A 25 -4.64 1.79 1.64
C THR A 25 -4.93 2.05 0.16
N ASP A 26 -5.67 1.14 -0.44
CA ASP A 26 -6.04 1.10 -1.85
C ASP A 26 -7.56 1.18 -2.06
N SER A 27 -8.34 1.26 -0.98
CA SER A 27 -9.80 1.34 -1.01
C SER A 27 -10.34 2.77 -1.09
N LYS A 28 -9.45 3.75 -0.94
CA LYS A 28 -9.70 5.20 -0.94
C LYS A 28 -8.77 5.89 -1.94
N THR A 29 -9.21 7.00 -2.50
CA THR A 29 -8.38 7.93 -3.26
C THR A 29 -7.25 8.51 -2.39
N PRO A 30 -6.12 8.92 -2.97
CA PRO A 30 -5.08 9.65 -2.25
C PRO A 30 -5.63 10.88 -1.50
N LYS A 31 -6.57 11.60 -2.13
CA LYS A 31 -7.25 12.76 -1.54
C LYS A 31 -8.02 12.40 -0.28
N ASN A 32 -8.74 11.28 -0.26
CA ASN A 32 -9.52 10.89 0.92
C ASN A 32 -8.65 10.22 2.00
N VAL A 33 -7.55 9.57 1.65
CA VAL A 33 -6.52 9.17 2.64
C VAL A 33 -5.95 10.40 3.35
N TYR A 34 -5.58 11.43 2.58
CA TYR A 34 -5.14 12.71 3.12
C TYR A 34 -6.18 13.34 4.06
N LYS A 35 -7.46 13.42 3.65
CA LYS A 35 -8.53 13.95 4.50
C LYS A 35 -8.67 13.18 5.81
N SER A 36 -8.61 11.84 5.78
CA SER A 36 -8.67 11.04 7.00
C SER A 36 -7.53 11.37 7.96
N LEU A 37 -6.31 11.61 7.47
CA LEU A 37 -5.19 12.04 8.33
C LEU A 37 -5.46 13.39 9.00
N ILE A 38 -6.03 14.35 8.26
CA ILE A 38 -6.45 15.65 8.81
C ILE A 38 -7.55 15.48 9.88
N GLU A 39 -8.57 14.66 9.60
CA GLU A 39 -9.65 14.35 10.54
C GLU A 39 -9.15 13.65 11.81
N TYR A 40 -8.08 12.85 11.69
CA TYR A 40 -7.39 12.25 12.83
C TYR A 40 -6.53 13.24 13.63
N GLY A 41 -6.43 14.50 13.19
CA GLY A 41 -5.72 15.58 13.89
C GLY A 41 -4.27 15.77 13.45
N PHE A 42 -3.78 15.06 12.43
CA PHE A 42 -2.42 15.27 11.93
C PHE A 42 -2.34 16.50 11.04
N LYS A 43 -1.31 17.32 11.26
CA LYS A 43 -0.92 18.39 10.32
C LYS A 43 -0.06 17.78 9.21
N VAL A 44 -0.71 17.34 8.12
CA VAL A 44 -0.04 16.75 6.95
C VAL A 44 -0.26 17.60 5.72
N LYS A 45 0.67 17.52 4.78
CA LYS A 45 0.54 18.07 3.42
C LYS A 45 0.19 16.95 2.45
N VAL A 46 -0.44 17.30 1.32
CA VAL A 46 -0.89 16.30 0.33
C VAL A 46 0.29 15.53 -0.24
N GLU A 47 1.43 16.19 -0.44
CA GLU A 47 2.67 15.59 -0.93
C GLU A 47 3.31 14.61 0.07
N GLU A 48 2.89 14.62 1.33
CA GLU A 48 3.40 13.70 2.36
C GLU A 48 2.61 12.38 2.39
N VAL A 49 1.61 12.20 1.53
CA VAL A 49 0.85 10.96 1.43
C VAL A 49 1.34 10.17 0.22
N PHE A 50 1.63 8.88 0.44
CA PHE A 50 1.93 7.94 -0.63
C PHE A 50 1.12 6.66 -0.49
N THR A 51 0.35 6.36 -1.53
CA THR A 51 -0.59 5.23 -1.59
C THR A 51 -0.34 4.40 -2.85
N PRO A 52 -0.83 3.15 -2.90
CA PRO A 52 -0.76 2.33 -4.10
C PRO A 52 -1.35 2.99 -5.34
N ILE A 53 -2.39 3.81 -5.15
CA ILE A 53 -3.06 4.52 -6.24
C ILE A 53 -2.14 5.58 -6.85
N ILE A 54 -1.33 6.27 -6.04
CA ILE A 54 -0.31 7.22 -6.55
C ILE A 54 0.75 6.45 -7.35
N ALA A 55 1.31 5.39 -6.77
CA ALA A 55 2.32 4.56 -7.42
C ALA A 55 1.84 3.98 -8.76
N LEU A 56 0.60 3.50 -8.80
CA LEU A 56 -0.03 2.99 -10.00
C LEU A 56 -0.25 4.09 -11.06
N LYS A 57 -0.70 5.28 -10.66
CA LYS A 57 -0.83 6.43 -11.57
C LYS A 57 0.51 6.85 -12.16
N GLU A 58 1.57 6.87 -11.36
CA GLU A 58 2.92 7.17 -11.85
C GLU A 58 3.38 6.13 -12.88
N PHE A 59 3.14 4.83 -12.62
CA PHE A 59 3.46 3.77 -13.58
C PHE A 59 2.66 3.85 -14.89
N LEU A 60 1.43 4.36 -14.84
CA LEU A 60 0.57 4.53 -16.01
C LEU A 60 0.75 5.88 -16.71
N SER A 61 1.56 6.79 -16.16
CA SER A 61 1.66 8.17 -16.66
C SER A 61 2.22 8.29 -18.09
N ASP A 62 3.03 7.34 -18.52
CA ASP A 62 3.58 7.23 -19.88
C ASP A 62 2.72 6.38 -20.82
N LYS A 63 1.53 5.94 -20.37
CA LYS A 63 0.63 5.02 -21.08
C LYS A 63 -0.73 5.65 -21.34
N ALA A 64 -0.73 6.84 -21.93
CA ALA A 64 -1.92 7.69 -22.13
C ALA A 64 -3.08 7.02 -22.89
N ASP A 65 -2.81 6.00 -23.71
CA ASP A 65 -3.83 5.27 -24.48
C ASP A 65 -4.19 3.90 -23.87
N ALA A 66 -3.63 3.56 -22.70
CA ALA A 66 -3.84 2.25 -22.10
C ALA A 66 -5.27 2.06 -21.62
N LYS A 67 -5.81 0.89 -21.93
CA LYS A 67 -7.16 0.51 -21.54
C LYS A 67 -7.13 -0.31 -20.26
N LEU A 68 -7.90 0.14 -19.26
CA LEU A 68 -7.92 -0.46 -17.93
C LEU A 68 -9.24 -1.16 -17.63
N TYR A 69 -9.15 -2.32 -16.98
CA TYR A 69 -10.27 -2.98 -16.32
C TYR A 69 -10.06 -2.97 -14.80
N LEU A 70 -10.95 -2.30 -14.05
CA LEU A 70 -10.77 -2.04 -12.62
C LEU A 70 -11.69 -2.90 -11.74
N VAL A 71 -11.07 -3.72 -10.91
CA VAL A 71 -11.69 -4.44 -9.79
C VAL A 71 -11.32 -3.72 -8.49
N THR A 72 -11.95 -2.58 -8.25
CA THR A 72 -11.74 -1.71 -7.07
C THR A 72 -13.08 -1.16 -6.53
N THR A 73 -13.03 -0.35 -5.47
CA THR A 73 -14.13 0.53 -5.04
C THR A 73 -14.53 1.54 -6.13
N GLU A 74 -15.77 2.03 -6.07
CA GLU A 74 -16.24 3.08 -6.99
C GLU A 74 -15.44 4.37 -6.84
N GLU A 75 -15.10 4.73 -5.61
CA GLU A 75 -14.26 5.89 -5.30
C GLU A 75 -12.92 5.85 -6.07
N VAL A 76 -12.26 4.68 -6.08
CA VAL A 76 -11.01 4.50 -6.82
C VAL A 76 -11.27 4.43 -8.32
N LYS A 77 -12.39 3.85 -8.78
CA LYS A 77 -12.72 3.91 -10.21
C LYS A 77 -12.84 5.34 -10.71
N GLU A 78 -13.55 6.20 -9.98
CA GLU A 78 -13.72 7.62 -10.31
C GLU A 78 -12.36 8.34 -10.42
N GLU A 79 -11.42 8.02 -9.53
CA GLU A 79 -10.03 8.54 -9.55
C GLU A 79 -9.26 8.20 -10.84
N PHE A 80 -9.64 7.11 -11.54
CA PHE A 80 -9.08 6.70 -12.84
C PHE A 80 -9.97 7.04 -14.03
N GLN A 81 -11.25 7.39 -13.84
CA GLN A 81 -12.20 7.62 -14.94
C GLN A 81 -11.83 8.82 -15.82
N GLU A 82 -11.16 9.83 -15.27
CA GLU A 82 -10.66 10.97 -16.04
C GLU A 82 -9.55 10.59 -17.03
N PHE A 83 -8.94 9.41 -16.86
CA PHE A 83 -7.73 9.04 -17.59
C PHE A 83 -7.89 7.74 -18.39
N TYR A 84 -8.54 6.69 -17.86
CA TYR A 84 -8.47 5.36 -18.47
C TYR A 84 -9.61 4.41 -18.04
N HIS A 85 -10.59 4.14 -18.91
CA HIS A 85 -11.60 3.10 -18.60
C HIS A 85 -12.20 2.44 -19.84
N ILE A 86 -12.31 1.10 -19.81
CA ILE A 86 -13.14 0.36 -20.77
C ILE A 86 -14.58 0.28 -20.26
N ARG A 87 -15.54 0.55 -21.14
CA ARG A 87 -16.94 0.13 -20.99
C ARG A 87 -17.28 -0.91 -22.07
N GLY A 88 -17.99 -1.98 -21.71
CA GLY A 88 -18.56 -2.92 -22.69
C GLY A 88 -17.60 -4.01 -23.17
N THR A 89 -17.47 -4.18 -24.49
CA THR A 89 -16.82 -5.33 -25.17
C THR A 89 -15.32 -5.14 -25.45
N GLU A 90 -14.71 -4.04 -25.04
CA GLU A 90 -13.30 -3.81 -25.33
C GLU A 90 -12.38 -4.69 -24.47
N VAL A 91 -11.15 -4.87 -24.97
CA VAL A 91 -10.11 -5.68 -24.34
C VAL A 91 -9.11 -4.75 -23.63
N PRO A 92 -8.87 -4.89 -22.31
CA PRO A 92 -7.92 -4.08 -21.56
C PRO A 92 -6.48 -4.50 -21.81
N ASP A 93 -5.58 -3.53 -21.77
CA ASP A 93 -4.13 -3.76 -21.67
C ASP A 93 -3.75 -4.14 -20.24
N TYR A 94 -4.46 -3.60 -19.24
CA TYR A 94 -4.20 -3.83 -17.82
C TYR A 94 -5.46 -4.18 -17.05
N VAL A 95 -5.32 -5.19 -16.17
CA VAL A 95 -6.32 -5.54 -15.17
C VAL A 95 -5.81 -5.09 -13.82
N ILE A 96 -6.49 -4.13 -13.21
CA ILE A 96 -6.15 -3.60 -11.89
C ILE A 96 -7.07 -4.21 -10.84
N VAL A 97 -6.48 -4.84 -9.84
CA VAL A 97 -7.20 -5.43 -8.70
C VAL A 97 -6.77 -4.71 -7.44
N GLY A 98 -7.73 -4.06 -6.79
CA GLY A 98 -7.57 -3.43 -5.49
C GLY A 98 -8.70 -3.78 -4.54
N ASP A 99 -8.74 -3.14 -3.38
CA ASP A 99 -9.84 -3.36 -2.44
C ASP A 99 -11.18 -2.94 -3.09
N PHE A 100 -12.14 -3.84 -3.07
CA PHE A 100 -13.53 -3.61 -3.51
C PHE A 100 -14.54 -3.79 -2.37
N ARG A 101 -14.05 -3.84 -1.13
CA ARG A 101 -14.77 -3.90 0.14
C ARG A 101 -15.82 -5.02 0.17
N ASP A 102 -17.05 -4.65 0.47
CA ASP A 102 -18.23 -5.50 0.55
C ASP A 102 -18.85 -5.80 -0.83
N LYS A 103 -18.37 -5.19 -1.91
CA LYS A 103 -18.92 -5.34 -3.27
C LYS A 103 -18.34 -6.53 -4.01
N TRP A 104 -18.45 -7.70 -3.39
CA TRP A 104 -18.00 -8.97 -3.95
C TRP A 104 -18.79 -9.34 -5.19
N ASP A 105 -18.08 -9.57 -6.29
CA ASP A 105 -18.68 -9.93 -7.57
C ASP A 105 -17.79 -10.93 -8.32
N VAL A 106 -18.22 -12.19 -8.31
CA VAL A 106 -17.56 -13.29 -9.01
C VAL A 106 -17.52 -13.06 -10.52
N ASN A 107 -18.49 -12.35 -11.11
CA ASN A 107 -18.46 -12.02 -12.53
C ASN A 107 -17.33 -11.04 -12.84
N ARG A 108 -17.12 -10.04 -11.99
CA ARG A 108 -16.00 -9.09 -12.16
C ARG A 108 -14.65 -9.81 -12.09
N LEU A 109 -14.50 -10.74 -11.15
CA LEU A 109 -13.29 -11.56 -10.99
C LEU A 109 -13.07 -12.51 -12.18
N ASN A 110 -14.13 -13.16 -12.68
CA ASN A 110 -14.06 -14.01 -13.86
C ASN A 110 -13.69 -13.21 -15.13
N ASN A 111 -14.19 -11.99 -15.27
CA ASN A 111 -13.81 -11.12 -16.39
C ASN A 111 -12.34 -10.70 -16.29
N ALA A 112 -11.87 -10.25 -15.12
CA ALA A 112 -10.46 -9.99 -14.86
C ALA A 112 -9.59 -11.19 -15.26
N PHE A 113 -9.92 -12.39 -14.78
CA PHE A 113 -9.22 -13.62 -15.13
C PHE A 113 -9.21 -13.89 -16.64
N ARG A 114 -10.35 -13.77 -17.32
CA ARG A 114 -10.45 -13.97 -18.78
C ARG A 114 -9.56 -13.00 -19.55
N TYR A 115 -9.53 -11.73 -19.15
CA TYR A 115 -8.67 -10.73 -19.78
C TYR A 115 -7.18 -11.06 -19.61
N VAL A 116 -6.77 -11.51 -18.42
CA VAL A 116 -5.38 -11.94 -18.18
C VAL A 116 -5.03 -13.18 -19.02
N ILE A 117 -5.83 -14.25 -18.96
CA ILE A 117 -5.45 -15.53 -19.57
C ILE A 117 -5.60 -15.56 -21.10
N LYS A 118 -6.69 -15.00 -21.63
CA LYS A 118 -7.03 -15.03 -23.07
C LYS A 118 -6.42 -13.85 -23.83
N HIS A 119 -6.43 -12.67 -23.23
CA HIS A 119 -6.06 -11.43 -23.92
C HIS A 119 -4.68 -10.89 -23.50
N LYS A 120 -4.01 -11.58 -22.56
CA LYS A 120 -2.67 -11.23 -22.08
C LYS A 120 -2.59 -9.83 -21.46
N ALA A 121 -3.72 -9.35 -20.93
CA ALA A 121 -3.73 -8.13 -20.12
C ALA A 121 -2.80 -8.32 -18.91
N ILE A 122 -2.00 -7.30 -18.60
CA ILE A 122 -1.06 -7.34 -17.50
C ILE A 122 -1.82 -7.16 -16.19
N LEU A 123 -1.62 -8.09 -15.25
CA LEU A 123 -2.26 -8.06 -13.94
C LEU A 123 -1.48 -7.14 -12.98
N LEU A 124 -2.13 -6.07 -12.56
CA LEU A 124 -1.63 -5.10 -11.59
C LEU A 124 -2.42 -5.23 -10.29
N GLY A 125 -1.75 -5.51 -9.18
CA GLY A 125 -2.32 -5.51 -7.83
C GLY A 125 -1.93 -4.24 -7.09
N THR A 126 -2.88 -3.55 -6.47
CA THR A 126 -2.59 -2.38 -5.63
C THR A 126 -1.83 -2.76 -4.36
N GLN A 127 -1.94 -4.00 -3.89
CA GLN A 127 -1.06 -4.49 -2.82
C GLN A 127 -0.97 -6.03 -2.80
N GLY A 128 0.02 -6.54 -2.06
CA GLY A 128 0.32 -7.97 -1.96
C GLY A 128 -0.15 -8.64 -0.67
N ASN A 129 -0.69 -7.89 0.30
CA ASN A 129 -1.06 -8.43 1.60
C ASN A 129 -2.21 -9.44 1.47
N LYS A 130 -2.06 -10.58 2.14
CA LYS A 130 -3.08 -11.64 2.12
C LYS A 130 -4.23 -11.34 3.07
N TYR A 131 -3.93 -10.72 4.21
CA TYR A 131 -4.89 -10.38 5.25
C TYR A 131 -4.43 -9.16 6.07
N TYR A 132 -5.38 -8.51 6.74
CA TYR A 132 -5.15 -7.48 7.75
C TYR A 132 -5.94 -7.80 9.03
N LEU A 133 -5.73 -7.03 10.10
CA LEU A 133 -6.51 -7.12 11.33
C LEU A 133 -7.50 -5.96 11.40
N ASP A 134 -8.77 -6.25 11.66
CA ASP A 134 -9.79 -5.22 11.79
C ASP A 134 -9.68 -4.46 13.14
N VAL A 135 -10.65 -3.58 13.41
CA VAL A 135 -10.69 -2.78 14.64
C VAL A 135 -10.83 -3.61 15.93
N ASN A 136 -11.29 -4.86 15.82
CA ASN A 136 -11.40 -5.80 16.94
C ASN A 136 -10.17 -6.74 17.02
N GLY A 137 -9.23 -6.62 16.08
CA GLY A 137 -8.07 -7.51 15.99
C GLY A 137 -8.37 -8.83 15.27
N GLU A 138 -9.50 -8.97 14.58
CA GLU A 138 -9.87 -10.18 13.86
C GLU A 138 -9.24 -10.21 12.45
N PRO A 139 -8.76 -11.37 11.96
CA PRO A 139 -8.16 -11.47 10.64
C PRO A 139 -9.21 -11.37 9.52
N VAL A 140 -8.96 -10.48 8.56
CA VAL A 140 -9.81 -10.24 7.39
C VAL A 140 -8.99 -10.42 6.11
N ILE A 141 -9.56 -11.13 5.13
CA ILE A 141 -8.94 -11.31 3.81
C ILE A 141 -8.72 -9.95 3.16
N ASP A 142 -7.53 -9.76 2.61
CA ASP A 142 -7.10 -8.50 2.02
C ASP A 142 -6.90 -8.62 0.50
N THR A 143 -6.76 -7.48 -0.18
CA THR A 143 -6.66 -7.36 -1.65
C THR A 143 -5.72 -8.39 -2.28
N GLY A 144 -4.53 -8.58 -1.70
CA GLY A 144 -3.52 -9.46 -2.26
C GLY A 144 -4.00 -10.88 -2.43
N SER A 145 -4.93 -11.38 -1.60
CA SER A 145 -5.52 -12.71 -1.78
C SER A 145 -6.27 -12.84 -3.12
N PHE A 146 -6.99 -11.80 -3.56
CA PHE A 146 -7.68 -11.81 -4.86
C PHE A 146 -6.71 -11.68 -6.03
N VAL A 147 -5.67 -10.85 -5.87
CA VAL A 147 -4.62 -10.72 -6.88
C VAL A 147 -3.95 -12.08 -7.11
N HIS A 148 -3.57 -12.76 -6.02
CA HIS A 148 -2.94 -14.07 -6.09
C HIS A 148 -3.88 -15.17 -6.59
N MET A 149 -5.18 -15.10 -6.29
CA MET A 149 -6.17 -16.01 -6.85
C MET A 149 -6.20 -15.94 -8.40
N ILE A 150 -6.29 -14.73 -8.97
CA ILE A 150 -6.30 -14.53 -10.42
C ILE A 150 -4.95 -14.92 -11.03
N ALA A 151 -3.84 -14.49 -10.39
CA ALA A 151 -2.49 -14.79 -10.83
C ALA A 151 -2.22 -16.31 -10.90
N ASN A 152 -2.62 -17.03 -9.85
CA ASN A 152 -2.48 -18.49 -9.77
C ASN A 152 -3.31 -19.18 -10.87
N ALA A 153 -4.58 -18.81 -11.01
CA ALA A 153 -5.45 -19.39 -12.04
C ALA A 153 -4.93 -19.13 -13.46
N ALA A 154 -4.31 -17.97 -13.71
CA ALA A 154 -3.75 -17.60 -15.01
C ALA A 154 -2.29 -18.05 -15.22
N ASN A 155 -1.64 -18.60 -14.19
CA ASN A 155 -0.21 -18.91 -14.16
C ASN A 155 0.67 -17.72 -14.61
N VAL A 156 0.41 -16.54 -14.05
CA VAL A 156 1.17 -15.30 -14.32
C VAL A 156 1.71 -14.71 -13.02
N LYS A 157 2.77 -13.91 -13.12
CA LYS A 157 3.26 -13.10 -12.00
C LYS A 157 2.61 -11.71 -12.05
N PRO A 158 1.88 -11.27 -11.01
CA PRO A 158 1.32 -9.92 -10.97
C PRO A 158 2.41 -8.88 -10.66
N MET A 159 2.19 -7.64 -11.10
CA MET A 159 2.94 -6.48 -10.63
C MET A 159 2.23 -5.90 -9.41
N ILE A 160 2.95 -5.70 -8.29
CA ILE A 160 2.36 -5.26 -7.02
C ILE A 160 2.82 -3.84 -6.68
N PHE A 161 1.85 -2.96 -6.44
CA PHE A 161 2.02 -1.53 -6.12
C PHE A 161 1.80 -1.22 -4.63
N GLY A 162 2.24 -2.13 -3.77
CA GLY A 162 2.10 -2.03 -2.33
C GLY A 162 3.23 -2.76 -1.62
N LYS A 163 3.40 -2.51 -0.32
CA LYS A 163 4.35 -3.21 0.55
C LYS A 163 4.06 -4.72 0.51
N PRO A 164 5.08 -5.62 0.54
CA PRO A 164 6.54 -5.37 0.66
C PRO A 164 7.29 -5.16 -0.67
N SER A 165 6.62 -4.74 -1.76
CA SER A 165 7.26 -4.55 -3.07
C SER A 165 8.43 -3.56 -3.01
N LYS A 166 9.64 -4.00 -3.39
CA LYS A 166 10.84 -3.16 -3.40
C LYS A 166 10.64 -1.90 -4.23
N GLU A 167 10.02 -2.05 -5.40
CA GLU A 167 9.73 -0.97 -6.32
C GLU A 167 8.84 0.10 -5.68
N TYR A 168 7.88 -0.30 -4.83
CA TYR A 168 7.01 0.64 -4.12
C TYR A 168 7.79 1.50 -3.11
N PHE A 169 8.73 0.91 -2.37
CA PHE A 169 9.63 1.65 -1.48
C PHE A 169 10.58 2.58 -2.27
N LEU A 170 11.10 2.13 -3.41
CA LEU A 170 11.95 2.98 -4.26
C LEU A 170 11.21 4.18 -4.84
N GLN A 171 9.93 4.04 -5.20
CA GLN A 171 9.09 5.16 -5.62
C GLN A 171 8.85 6.15 -4.46
N ALA A 172 8.59 5.65 -3.26
CA ALA A 172 8.46 6.48 -2.06
C ALA A 172 9.75 7.28 -1.77
N LEU A 173 10.93 6.65 -1.90
CA LEU A 173 12.22 7.33 -1.76
C LEU A 173 12.45 8.39 -2.83
N LYS A 174 12.11 8.09 -4.10
CA LYS A 174 12.18 9.06 -5.19
C LYS A 174 11.31 10.29 -4.90
N LYS A 175 10.11 10.09 -4.35
CA LYS A 175 9.19 11.16 -3.95
C LYS A 175 9.73 11.98 -2.78
N LEU A 176 10.29 11.32 -1.77
CA LEU A 176 10.94 11.98 -0.62
C LEU A 176 12.19 12.77 -1.04
N ASN A 177 12.87 12.31 -2.10
CA ASN A 177 14.17 12.80 -2.53
C ASN A 177 15.19 12.78 -1.39
N ILE A 178 15.26 11.63 -0.70
CA ILE A 178 16.19 11.32 0.38
C ILE A 178 16.78 9.94 0.08
N PRO A 179 18.09 9.73 0.25
CA PRO A 179 18.69 8.43 0.05
C PRO A 179 18.26 7.42 1.13
N SER A 180 18.42 6.12 0.84
CA SER A 180 17.96 5.04 1.72
C SER A 180 18.65 5.05 3.09
N GLU A 181 19.94 5.39 3.14
CA GLU A 181 20.76 5.43 4.36
C GLU A 181 20.24 6.43 5.40
N ASP A 182 19.67 7.53 4.92
CA ASP A 182 19.11 8.62 5.73
C ASP A 182 17.59 8.48 5.93
N THR A 183 17.01 7.35 5.48
CA THR A 183 15.58 7.08 5.61
C THR A 183 15.34 5.87 6.50
N ILE A 184 14.31 5.95 7.33
CA ILE A 184 13.87 4.86 8.19
C ILE A 184 12.37 4.63 8.01
N VAL A 185 11.98 3.36 7.93
CA VAL A 185 10.58 2.94 7.85
C VAL A 185 10.12 2.61 9.26
N VAL A 186 8.94 3.11 9.65
CA VAL A 186 8.31 2.76 10.92
C VAL A 186 6.95 2.15 10.59
N GLY A 187 6.72 0.92 11.02
CA GLY A 187 5.51 0.17 10.69
C GLY A 187 5.22 -0.92 11.70
N ASP A 188 4.04 -1.52 11.61
CA ASP A 188 3.56 -2.53 12.55
C ASP A 188 3.57 -3.94 11.96
N ASP A 189 3.90 -4.12 10.68
CA ASP A 189 3.87 -5.43 10.03
C ASP A 189 5.27 -5.88 9.61
N ILE A 190 5.71 -7.03 10.16
CA ILE A 190 7.04 -7.60 9.89
C ILE A 190 7.21 -7.99 8.42
N GLU A 191 6.18 -8.56 7.80
CA GLU A 191 6.25 -9.09 6.43
C GLU A 191 6.10 -8.00 5.37
N THR A 192 5.45 -6.88 5.72
CA THR A 192 5.11 -5.85 4.73
C THR A 192 5.99 -4.61 4.92
N ASP A 193 6.04 -4.05 6.13
CA ASP A 193 6.82 -2.84 6.42
C ASP A 193 8.31 -3.15 6.54
N ILE A 194 8.67 -4.12 7.38
CA ILE A 194 10.07 -4.37 7.74
C ILE A 194 10.80 -5.12 6.63
N LEU A 195 10.24 -6.23 6.15
CA LEU A 195 10.81 -6.94 5.00
C LEU A 195 10.87 -6.05 3.75
N GLY A 196 9.82 -5.27 3.50
CA GLY A 196 9.79 -4.33 2.38
C GLY A 196 10.88 -3.25 2.47
N ALA A 197 11.07 -2.69 3.67
CA ALA A 197 12.17 -1.77 3.94
C ALA A 197 13.53 -2.41 3.64
N GLN A 198 13.78 -3.62 4.17
CA GLN A 198 15.05 -4.33 3.98
C GLN A 198 15.33 -4.68 2.52
N ASN A 199 14.31 -5.08 1.76
CA ASN A 199 14.43 -5.34 0.32
C ASN A 199 14.85 -4.08 -0.46
N ALA A 200 14.54 -2.90 0.07
CA ALA A 200 14.93 -1.60 -0.47
C ALA A 200 16.15 -0.97 0.24
N ASN A 201 16.91 -1.76 1.02
CA ASN A 201 18.08 -1.32 1.79
C ASN A 201 17.78 -0.22 2.83
N LEU A 202 16.55 -0.18 3.33
CA LEU A 202 16.12 0.72 4.40
C LEU A 202 16.18 0.02 5.76
N ARG A 203 16.44 0.81 6.81
CA ARG A 203 16.20 0.37 8.18
C ARG A 203 14.68 0.38 8.44
N GLY A 204 14.20 -0.64 9.17
CA GLY A 204 12.81 -0.75 9.59
C GLY A 204 12.69 -0.84 11.10
N ILE A 205 11.90 0.05 11.72
CA ILE A 205 11.49 -0.03 13.12
C ILE A 205 10.09 -0.65 13.18
N LEU A 206 9.97 -1.72 13.94
CA LEU A 206 8.68 -2.38 14.19
C LEU A 206 8.03 -1.78 15.44
N VAL A 207 6.76 -1.38 15.35
CA VAL A 207 5.95 -0.95 16.50
C VAL A 207 4.92 -2.03 16.88
N LYS A 208 4.59 -2.15 18.17
CA LYS A 208 3.66 -3.18 18.67
C LYS A 208 2.20 -2.76 18.74
N THR A 209 1.83 -1.57 18.25
CA THR A 209 0.44 -1.07 18.28
C THR A 209 -0.48 -1.67 17.22
N GLY A 210 -0.05 -2.73 16.53
CA GLY A 210 -0.78 -3.42 15.47
C GLY A 210 -0.34 -4.87 15.34
N LYS A 211 -0.06 -5.38 14.13
CA LYS A 211 0.40 -6.78 13.94
C LYS A 211 1.70 -7.10 14.68
N GLY A 212 2.53 -6.09 14.93
CA GLY A 212 3.82 -6.21 15.59
C GLY A 212 3.74 -6.69 17.04
N GLN A 213 2.55 -6.64 17.68
CA GLN A 213 2.35 -7.26 19.00
C GLN A 213 2.58 -8.78 18.99
N PHE A 214 2.42 -9.42 17.84
CA PHE A 214 2.62 -10.86 17.67
C PHE A 214 4.05 -11.24 17.28
N PHE A 215 4.93 -10.25 17.10
CA PHE A 215 6.32 -10.47 16.71
C PHE A 215 7.06 -11.27 17.78
N ASN A 216 7.67 -12.37 17.37
CA ASN A 216 8.52 -13.19 18.22
C ASN A 216 9.88 -13.40 17.55
N PRO A 217 10.97 -12.80 18.05
CA PRO A 217 12.28 -12.86 17.41
C PRO A 217 12.84 -14.29 17.30
N SER A 218 12.37 -15.23 18.13
CA SER A 218 12.78 -16.65 18.04
C SER A 218 12.10 -17.44 16.92
N LYS A 219 11.03 -16.91 16.33
CA LYS A 219 10.24 -17.55 15.28
C LYS A 219 10.34 -16.86 13.93
N GLU A 220 10.93 -15.67 13.90
CA GLU A 220 10.99 -14.81 12.73
C GLU A 220 12.37 -14.87 12.07
N SER A 221 12.38 -14.90 10.74
CA SER A 221 13.62 -14.76 9.96
C SER A 221 13.97 -13.30 9.65
N ILE A 222 12.97 -12.41 9.74
CA ILE A 222 13.09 -10.99 9.48
C ILE A 222 13.37 -10.29 10.81
N ILE A 223 14.50 -9.59 10.89
CA ILE A 223 14.93 -8.91 12.12
C ILE A 223 14.83 -7.39 11.92
N PRO A 224 13.92 -6.68 12.61
CA PRO A 224 13.83 -5.23 12.52
C PRO A 224 15.07 -4.56 13.13
N TYR A 225 15.36 -3.34 12.70
CA TYR A 225 16.44 -2.53 13.25
C TYR A 225 16.22 -2.21 14.74
N LYS A 226 14.97 -1.93 15.11
CA LYS A 226 14.53 -1.78 16.50
C LYS A 226 13.07 -2.21 16.62
N VAL A 227 12.69 -2.67 17.80
CA VAL A 227 11.29 -2.89 18.17
C VAL A 227 10.92 -1.88 19.24
N LEU A 228 9.79 -1.20 19.05
CA LEU A 228 9.25 -0.21 19.99
C LEU A 228 7.82 -0.60 20.38
N ASP A 229 7.38 -0.21 21.57
CA ASP A 229 6.03 -0.52 22.01
C ASP A 229 4.97 0.30 21.26
N SER A 230 5.30 1.54 20.88
CA SER A 230 4.42 2.42 20.11
C SER A 230 5.23 3.35 19.19
N PHE A 231 4.55 3.98 18.23
CA PHE A 231 5.12 5.07 17.44
C PHE A 231 5.62 6.22 18.33
N SER A 232 4.97 6.50 19.46
CA SER A 232 5.39 7.56 20.37
C SER A 232 6.71 7.29 21.09
N SER A 233 7.15 6.03 21.16
CA SER A 233 8.47 5.66 21.68
C SER A 233 9.61 6.07 20.75
N LEU A 234 9.32 6.56 19.53
CA LEU A 234 10.36 7.14 18.65
C LEU A 234 11.06 8.32 19.32
N THR A 235 10.37 9.06 20.20
CA THR A 235 10.92 10.22 20.92
C THR A 235 12.16 9.89 21.74
N GLU A 236 12.37 8.63 22.13
CA GLU A 236 13.57 8.16 22.83
C GLU A 236 14.82 8.05 21.93
N LEU A 237 14.64 8.17 20.62
CA LEU A 237 15.69 8.02 19.60
C LEU A 237 16.14 9.35 18.98
N ILE A 238 15.49 10.47 19.32
CA ILE A 238 15.61 11.78 18.65
C ILE A 238 16.19 12.86 19.56
#